data_AF-A0A352CDK7-F1
#
_entry.id   AF-A0A352CDK7-F1
#
_cell.length_a   1.000
_cell.length_b   1.000
_cell.length_c   1.000
_cell.angle_alpha   90.00
_cell.angle_beta   90.00
_cell.angle_gamma   90.00
#
_symmetry.space_group_name_H-M   'P 1'
#
loop_
_entity.id
_entity.type
_entity.pdbx_description
1 polymer ?
#
loop_
_entity_poly.entity_id
_entity_poly.type
_entity_poly.pdbx_seq_one_letter_code
_entity_poly.pdbx_strand_id
1 'polypeptide(L)' 'LIMSVNPGFGGQSFLASQAAKIAQVRAMLDAAGSSALLEVDGGVTPETASICRAAGADA' A
#
# COMPACT_ATOMS: atom_id res chain seq x y z
N LEU A 1 2.60 6.47 3.67
CA LEU A 1 1.58 6.57 2.60
C LEU A 1 2.18 6.11 1.27
N ILE A 2 1.57 5.10 0.64
CA ILE A 2 1.85 4.66 -0.73
C ILE A 2 0.60 4.89 -1.58
N MET A 3 0.73 5.63 -2.68
CA MET A 3 -0.35 5.72 -3.67
C MET A 3 -0.41 4.43 -4.50
N SER A 4 -1.53 3.72 -4.52
CA SER A 4 -1.74 2.53 -5.35
C SER A 4 -2.28 2.85 -6.75
N VAL A 5 -2.32 4.13 -7.11
CA VAL A 5 -2.69 4.65 -8.44
C VAL A 5 -1.70 5.73 -8.86
N ASN A 6 -1.75 6.14 -10.12
CA ASN A 6 -1.02 7.34 -10.55
C ASN A 6 -1.74 8.58 -9.99
N PRO A 7 -1.04 9.52 -9.34
CA PRO A 7 -1.69 10.73 -8.82
C PRO A 7 -2.23 11.61 -9.95
N GLY A 8 -3.35 12.29 -9.70
CA GLY A 8 -3.93 13.25 -10.63
C GLY A 8 -5.45 13.27 -10.61
N PHE A 9 -6.08 12.09 -10.73
CA PHE A 9 -7.55 11.97 -10.86
C PHE A 9 -8.12 10.83 -10.00
N GLY A 10 -9.36 10.99 -9.53
CA GLY A 10 -10.09 9.94 -8.81
C GLY A 10 -10.64 8.85 -9.74
N GLY A 11 -11.06 7.71 -9.16
CA GLY A 11 -11.70 6.60 -9.90
C GLY A 11 -10.73 5.68 -10.64
N GLN A 12 -9.43 5.85 -10.45
CA GLN A 12 -8.42 4.95 -11.02
C GLN A 12 -8.38 3.61 -10.29
N SER A 13 -8.09 2.55 -11.04
CA SER A 13 -8.00 1.18 -10.51
C SER A 13 -6.66 0.91 -9.84
N PHE A 14 -6.68 0.07 -8.81
CA PHE A 14 -5.50 -0.41 -8.11
C PHE A 14 -4.42 -0.94 -9.07
N LEU A 15 -3.19 -0.44 -8.92
CA LEU A 15 -2.02 -0.95 -9.62
C LEU A 15 -1.42 -2.10 -8.81
N ALA A 16 -1.65 -3.34 -9.24
CA ALA A 16 -1.17 -4.54 -8.56
C ALA A 16 0.36 -4.56 -8.31
N SER A 17 1.14 -3.90 -9.17
CA SER A 17 2.59 -3.71 -8.99
C SER A 17 2.96 -2.99 -7.69
N GLN A 18 2.03 -2.23 -7.09
CA GLN A 18 2.26 -1.50 -5.86
C GLN A 18 2.27 -2.42 -4.62
N ALA A 19 1.72 -3.64 -4.70
CA ALA A 19 1.82 -4.62 -3.62
C ALA A 19 3.28 -4.96 -3.26
N ALA A 20 4.15 -5.11 -4.28
CA ALA A 20 5.58 -5.33 -4.06
C ALA A 20 6.26 -4.14 -3.35
N LYS A 21 5.83 -2.92 -3.68
CA LYS A 21 6.32 -1.70 -3.03
C LYS A 21 5.88 -1.60 -1.57
N ILE A 22 4.65 -2.00 -1.25
CA ILE A 22 4.15 -2.06 0.13
C ILE A 22 5.01 -3.02 0.94
N ALA A 23 5.25 -4.23 0.45
CA ALA A 23 6.09 -5.22 1.14
C ALA A 23 7.53 -4.73 1.37
N GLN A 24 8.11 -4.06 0.37
CA GLN A 24 9.45 -3.49 0.49
C GLN A 24 9.51 -2.41 1.58
N VAL A 25 8.53 -1.50 1.62
CA VAL A 25 8.50 -0.44 2.64
C VAL A 25 8.22 -1.01 4.03
N ARG A 26 7.36 -2.02 4.15
CA ARG A 26 7.13 -2.71 5.43
C ARG A 26 8.43 -3.30 5.98
N ALA A 27 9.19 -4.01 5.13
CA ALA A 27 10.49 -4.55 5.52
C ALA A 27 11.50 -3.46 5.95
N MET A 28 11.49 -2.29 5.28
CA MET A 28 12.34 -1.16 5.68
C MET A 28 11.95 -0.59 7.05
N LEU A 29 10.65 -0.47 7.32
CA LEU A 29 10.15 0.00 8.62
C LEU A 29 10.51 -0.99 9.74
N ASP A 30 10.36 -2.29 9.49
CA ASP A 30 10.67 -3.34 10.45
C ASP A 30 12.18 -3.37 10.75
N ALA A 31 13.02 -3.29 9.71
CA ALA A 31 14.47 -3.24 9.86
C ALA A 31 14.94 -1.99 10.63
N ALA A 32 14.20 -0.89 10.53
CA ALA A 32 14.46 0.34 11.29
C ALA A 32 13.88 0.32 12.72
N GLY A 33 13.14 -0.73 13.11
CA GLY A 33 12.39 -0.74 14.37
C GLY A 33 11.33 0.36 14.45
N SER A 34 10.84 0.84 13.31
CA SER A 34 9.92 1.96 13.23
C SER A 34 8.47 1.52 13.48
N SER A 35 7.78 2.24 14.36
CA SER A 35 6.35 2.06 14.64
C SER A 35 5.43 2.84 13.70
N ALA A 36 5.95 3.39 12.60
CA ALA A 36 5.15 4.15 11.66
C ALA A 36 4.11 3.24 10.96
N LEU A 37 2.91 3.79 10.79
CA LEU A 37 1.83 3.13 10.04
C LEU A 37 2.08 3.23 8.53
N LEU A 38 1.86 2.13 7.82
CA LEU A 38 1.97 2.04 6.38
C LEU A 38 0.59 2.11 5.73
N GLU A 39 0.16 3.32 5.40
CA GLU A 39 -1.11 3.60 4.71
C GLU A 39 -1.01 3.41 3.18
N VAL A 40 -2.07 2.89 2.57
CA VAL A 40 -2.25 2.78 1.10
C VAL A 40 -3.48 3.57 0.64
N ASP A 41 -3.28 4.45 -0.35
CA ASP A 41 -4.35 5.31 -0.87
C ASP A 41 -4.53 5.16 -2.40
N GLY A 42 -5.79 5.16 -2.84
CA GLY A 42 -6.19 5.21 -4.23
C GLY A 42 -6.58 3.85 -4.82
N GLY A 43 -7.82 3.75 -5.31
CA GLY A 43 -8.31 2.57 -6.02
C GLY A 43 -8.46 1.30 -5.17
N VAL A 44 -8.46 1.42 -3.84
CA VAL A 44 -8.63 0.28 -2.91
C VAL A 44 -10.10 -0.15 -2.86
N THR A 45 -10.36 -1.43 -3.12
CA THR A 45 -11.67 -2.09 -3.00
C THR A 45 -11.60 -3.23 -1.96
N PRO A 46 -12.71 -3.85 -1.56
CA PRO A 46 -12.68 -5.01 -0.65
C PRO A 46 -11.77 -6.15 -1.14
N GLU A 47 -11.70 -6.37 -2.45
CA GLU A 47 -10.85 -7.38 -3.07
C GLU A 47 -9.37 -7.01 -2.93
N THR A 48 -8.99 -5.77 -3.23
CA THR A 48 -7.59 -5.34 -3.21
C THR A 48 -7.08 -4.99 -1.80
N ALA A 49 -7.98 -4.65 -0.87
CA ALA A 49 -7.64 -4.40 0.53
C ALA A 49 -6.97 -5.62 1.17
N SER A 50 -7.43 -6.83 0.83
CA SER A 50 -6.81 -8.08 1.27
C SER A 50 -5.36 -8.22 0.78
N ILE A 51 -5.08 -7.78 -0.45
CA ILE A 51 -3.74 -7.79 -1.05
C ILE A 51 -2.84 -6.77 -0.33
N CYS A 52 -3.33 -5.55 -0.10
CA CYS A 52 -2.59 -4.52 0.62
C CYS A 52 -2.23 -4.98 2.05
N ARG A 53 -3.20 -5.57 2.76
CA ARG A 53 -2.99 -6.12 4.10
C ARG A 53 -1.98 -7.25 4.11
N ALA A 54 -2.06 -8.18 3.15
CA ALA A 54 -1.08 -9.26 3.02
C ALA A 54 0.33 -8.74 2.70
N ALA A 55 0.42 -7.62 1.98
CA ALA A 55 1.69 -6.95 1.69
C ALA A 55 2.24 -6.12 2.86
N GLY A 56 1.47 -5.93 3.93
CA GLY A 56 1.93 -5.23 5.15
C GLY A 56 1.42 -3.80 5.32
N ALA A 57 0.35 -3.40 4.61
CA ALA A 57 -0.33 -2.15 4.88
C ALA A 57 -1.14 -2.21 6.20
N ASP A 58 -1.18 -1.10 6.93
CA ASP A 58 -1.90 -0.94 8.19
C ASP A 58 -3.27 -0.28 8.01
N ALA A 59 -3.37 0.64 7.04
CA ALA A 59 -4.54 1.44 6.73
C ALA A 59 -4.75 1.51 5.22
#